data_AF-A0A9X4KSW6-F1
#
_entry.id   AF-A0A9X4KSW6-F1
#
_cell.length_a   1.000
_cell.length_b   1.000
_cell.length_c   1.000
_cell.angle_alpha   90.00
_cell.angle_beta   90.00
_cell.angle_gamma   90.00
#
_symmetry.space_group_name_H-M   'P 1'
#
loop_
_entity.id
_entity.type
_entity.pdbx_description
1 polymer ?
#
loop_
_entity_poly.entity_id
_entity_poly.type
_entity_poly.pdbx_seq_one_letter_code
_entity_poly.pdbx_strand_id
1 'polypeptide(L)'
;MKGLRVKITGLLLSLVLLVPAFASAHTVSTKGPTPDLRSALGQLLGEHALLAIVAMQKGYDGAPDFAQAAGALSQNTDDLSGAVASVYGDDAGAAFKKIWSSHIGYFVDYVKATAAKDEAGRAKAVADLESYRMAQAKFFADANPKYFDEKAIADGLKMHIDHLLAAFNDYVGKNYAAAYDDAKTAYAHMYMTGDALAGGIAAQFPAKFTDAAASNPASDLRSALEQKLGEHALLAIFTMQKGIDGAPDFAAAAASLGRNTDELSAAVASVYGADAGEAFKKVWSSHIGYFVDYVKATGAKDEAGKKKAIAELEEYRMAQAKFFADANPANFSRQAIADSLKMHIDHLLNAFDAYVAKDYAAVYADARTAYAHMFPTGAVLAAGIAAQFPEKFHTAAPAPEVMKVWFKVGSDRLIIDGKATTMNTKPYMDNGTNYIPLRYLAEGIGAKVTWDRAAQSVWIDAGAAKAQFWVGKKYMEMNGKRMEIGYPVMLKDNRVQVPVRFIAELFGWDVAWNAKDWSITLTKAMETETEAPADMAGMHH
;
A
#
# COMPACT_ATOMS: atom_id res chain seq x y z
N MET A 1 -15.47 -43.48 -62.99
CA MET A 1 -14.58 -44.17 -62.04
C MET A 1 -14.88 -43.62 -60.65
N LYS A 2 -15.71 -44.31 -59.86
CA LYS A 2 -15.29 -45.14 -58.71
C LYS A 2 -14.38 -44.36 -57.74
N GLY A 3 -14.97 -43.72 -56.73
CA GLY A 3 -14.84 -44.13 -55.32
C GLY A 3 -14.09 -43.01 -54.57
N LEU A 4 -14.34 -42.67 -53.30
CA LEU A 4 -14.81 -43.49 -52.20
C LEU A 4 -15.10 -42.58 -50.98
N ARG A 5 -16.35 -42.66 -50.46
CA ARG A 5 -16.80 -42.58 -49.03
C ARG A 5 -16.58 -41.27 -48.23
N VAL A 6 -17.46 -40.83 -47.31
CA VAL A 6 -18.75 -41.32 -46.78
C VAL A 6 -19.51 -40.17 -46.07
N LYS A 7 -20.85 -40.28 -46.14
CA LYS A 7 -21.97 -39.58 -45.46
C LYS A 7 -21.77 -39.40 -43.91
N ILE A 8 -22.46 -38.53 -43.16
CA ILE A 8 -23.86 -38.59 -42.64
C ILE A 8 -24.00 -37.36 -41.71
N THR A 9 -24.90 -36.40 -41.98
CA THR A 9 -26.16 -36.11 -41.25
C THR A 9 -26.07 -35.98 -39.71
N GLY A 10 -26.55 -34.87 -39.15
CA GLY A 10 -26.77 -34.79 -37.70
C GLY A 10 -27.07 -33.39 -37.17
N LEU A 11 -28.28 -32.90 -37.45
CA LEU A 11 -28.89 -31.78 -36.71
C LEU A 11 -29.00 -32.21 -35.23
N LEU A 12 -28.24 -31.57 -34.34
CA LEU A 12 -28.46 -31.69 -32.90
C LEU A 12 -28.55 -30.29 -32.31
N LEU A 13 -29.81 -29.94 -32.06
CA LEU A 13 -30.32 -28.89 -31.23
C LEU A 13 -29.67 -28.99 -29.83
N SER A 14 -28.60 -28.24 -29.58
CA SER A 14 -28.15 -27.96 -28.22
C SER A 14 -28.57 -26.54 -27.88
N LEU A 15 -29.71 -26.47 -27.19
CA LEU A 15 -30.11 -25.35 -26.36
C LEU A 15 -29.00 -25.15 -25.31
N VAL A 16 -27.98 -24.38 -25.65
CA VAL A 16 -27.07 -23.83 -24.66
C VAL A 16 -27.91 -22.82 -23.90
N LEU A 17 -28.42 -23.25 -22.74
CA LEU A 17 -28.69 -22.33 -21.64
C LEU A 17 -27.41 -21.51 -21.49
N LEU A 18 -27.43 -20.26 -21.98
CA LEU A 18 -26.55 -19.23 -21.48
C LEU A 18 -26.88 -19.13 -20.00
N VAL A 19 -26.16 -19.92 -19.19
CA VAL A 19 -25.83 -19.49 -17.85
C VAL A 19 -25.14 -18.15 -18.09
N PRO A 20 -25.67 -17.02 -17.59
CA PRO A 20 -24.91 -15.79 -17.63
C PRO A 20 -23.62 -16.13 -16.91
N ALA A 21 -22.50 -16.16 -17.63
CA ALA A 21 -21.23 -15.90 -17.01
C ALA A 21 -21.44 -14.53 -16.37
N PHE A 22 -21.64 -14.51 -15.06
CA PHE A 22 -21.61 -13.28 -14.29
C PHE A 22 -20.22 -12.72 -14.51
N ALA A 23 -20.08 -11.84 -15.51
CA ALA A 23 -18.92 -10.99 -15.62
C ALA A 23 -18.81 -10.29 -14.26
N SER A 24 -17.67 -10.44 -13.60
CA SER A 24 -17.35 -9.69 -12.38
C SER A 24 -17.76 -8.24 -12.58
N ALA A 25 -18.62 -7.72 -11.72
CA ALA A 25 -19.03 -6.32 -11.78
C ALA A 25 -17.85 -5.34 -11.55
N HIS A 26 -16.69 -5.87 -11.14
CA HIS A 26 -15.55 -5.11 -10.66
C HIS A 26 -14.28 -5.51 -11.40
N THR A 27 -13.96 -4.81 -12.49
CA THR A 27 -12.62 -4.90 -13.09
C THR A 27 -11.66 -4.05 -12.26
N VAL A 28 -10.82 -4.69 -11.45
CA VAL A 28 -9.71 -4.00 -10.76
C VAL A 28 -8.46 -3.96 -11.62
N SER A 29 -7.66 -2.89 -11.50
CA SER A 29 -6.38 -2.79 -12.21
C SER A 29 -5.28 -3.50 -11.44
N THR A 30 -4.89 -4.69 -11.90
CA THR A 30 -3.80 -5.49 -11.28
C THR A 30 -2.52 -5.49 -12.10
N LYS A 31 -2.45 -4.65 -13.14
CA LYS A 31 -1.32 -4.51 -14.06
C LYS A 31 -0.86 -3.06 -14.07
N GLY A 32 0.40 -2.82 -14.46
CA GLY A 32 0.95 -1.48 -14.56
C GLY A 32 1.71 -1.08 -13.29
N PRO A 33 1.60 0.18 -12.83
CA PRO A 33 2.32 0.66 -11.66
C PRO A 33 2.01 -0.12 -10.38
N THR A 34 3.01 -0.34 -9.51
CA THR A 34 2.79 -1.00 -8.21
C THR A 34 1.69 -0.35 -7.35
N PRO A 35 1.52 0.98 -7.32
CA PRO A 35 0.38 1.62 -6.63
C PRO A 35 -1.01 1.17 -7.11
N ASP A 36 -1.16 0.77 -8.38
CA ASP A 36 -2.43 0.24 -8.89
C ASP A 36 -2.72 -1.15 -8.33
N LEU A 37 -1.72 -2.03 -8.29
CA LEU A 37 -1.85 -3.33 -7.63
C LEU A 37 -2.20 -3.17 -6.15
N ARG A 38 -1.54 -2.24 -5.45
CA ARG A 38 -1.83 -1.91 -4.05
C ARG A 38 -3.29 -1.48 -3.86
N SER A 39 -3.76 -0.55 -4.69
CA SER A 39 -5.16 -0.08 -4.68
C SER A 39 -6.14 -1.23 -4.93
N ALA A 40 -5.87 -2.08 -5.94
CA ALA A 40 -6.71 -3.24 -6.26
C ALA A 40 -6.78 -4.27 -5.12
N LEU A 41 -5.65 -4.59 -4.49
CA LEU A 41 -5.63 -5.52 -3.36
C LEU A 41 -6.32 -4.93 -2.13
N GLY A 42 -6.08 -3.65 -1.82
CA GLY A 42 -6.78 -2.93 -0.75
C GLY A 42 -8.30 -2.90 -0.96
N GLN A 43 -8.75 -2.64 -2.20
CA GLN A 43 -10.15 -2.69 -2.61
C GLN A 43 -10.77 -4.06 -2.31
N LEU A 44 -10.18 -5.12 -2.87
CA LEU A 44 -10.79 -6.43 -2.81
C LEU A 44 -10.75 -7.03 -1.41
N LEU A 45 -9.62 -6.91 -0.69
CA LEU A 45 -9.48 -7.42 0.68
C LEU A 45 -10.33 -6.61 1.67
N GLY A 46 -10.40 -5.28 1.51
CA GLY A 46 -11.25 -4.42 2.31
C GLY A 46 -12.73 -4.75 2.15
N GLU A 47 -13.21 -4.86 0.91
CA GLU A 47 -14.58 -5.28 0.60
C GLU A 47 -14.88 -6.66 1.21
N HIS A 48 -13.94 -7.61 1.10
CA HIS A 48 -14.07 -8.96 1.67
C HIS A 48 -14.36 -8.90 3.17
N ALA A 49 -13.58 -8.13 3.93
CA ALA A 49 -13.74 -8.01 5.38
C ALA A 49 -15.11 -7.43 5.77
N LEU A 50 -15.56 -6.37 5.08
CA LEU A 50 -16.87 -5.75 5.37
C LEU A 50 -18.03 -6.69 5.01
N LEU A 51 -17.96 -7.36 3.86
CA LEU A 51 -18.97 -8.35 3.46
C LEU A 51 -18.99 -9.55 4.42
N ALA A 52 -17.84 -10.00 4.93
CA ALA A 52 -17.77 -11.06 5.92
C ALA A 52 -18.46 -10.67 7.23
N ILE A 53 -18.17 -9.46 7.75
CA ILE A 53 -18.82 -8.94 8.97
C ILE A 53 -20.34 -8.87 8.79
N VAL A 54 -20.81 -8.33 7.67
CA VAL A 54 -22.25 -8.22 7.36
C VAL A 54 -22.89 -9.59 7.22
N ALA A 55 -22.24 -10.54 6.53
CA ALA A 55 -22.76 -11.89 6.38
C ALA A 55 -22.83 -12.63 7.73
N MET A 56 -21.84 -12.43 8.61
CA MET A 56 -21.86 -13.01 9.96
C MET A 56 -23.02 -12.44 10.80
N GLN A 57 -23.22 -11.12 10.80
CA GLN A 57 -24.34 -10.47 11.50
C GLN A 57 -25.68 -10.99 10.97
N LYS A 58 -25.88 -10.96 9.64
CA LYS A 58 -27.11 -11.43 8.99
C LYS A 58 -27.36 -12.92 9.23
N GLY A 59 -26.32 -13.74 9.24
CA GLY A 59 -26.41 -15.17 9.53
C GLY A 59 -26.85 -15.44 10.98
N TYR A 60 -26.35 -14.64 11.93
CA TYR A 60 -26.75 -14.74 13.34
C TYR A 60 -28.17 -14.24 13.58
N ASP A 61 -28.55 -13.11 12.96
CA ASP A 61 -29.87 -12.52 13.10
C ASP A 61 -30.96 -13.31 12.33
N GLY A 62 -30.56 -14.27 11.49
CA GLY A 62 -31.47 -15.01 10.62
C GLY A 62 -32.11 -14.12 9.55
N ALA A 63 -31.38 -13.10 9.10
CA ALA A 63 -31.87 -12.12 8.13
C ALA A 63 -32.20 -12.79 6.78
N PRO A 64 -33.30 -12.39 6.12
CA PRO A 64 -33.77 -13.03 4.88
C PRO A 64 -32.80 -12.89 3.70
N ASP A 65 -31.86 -11.96 3.77
CA ASP A 65 -30.87 -11.66 2.74
C ASP A 65 -29.47 -12.21 3.05
N PHE A 66 -29.34 -13.06 4.07
CA PHE A 66 -28.06 -13.73 4.41
C PHE A 66 -27.44 -14.46 3.21
N ALA A 67 -28.25 -15.14 2.40
CA ALA A 67 -27.76 -15.89 1.24
C ALA A 67 -27.12 -14.96 0.19
N GLN A 68 -27.69 -13.77 -0.04
CA GLN A 68 -27.16 -12.78 -0.96
C GLN A 68 -25.92 -12.10 -0.38
N ALA A 69 -25.86 -11.87 0.93
CA ALA A 69 -24.65 -11.40 1.63
C ALA A 69 -23.47 -12.36 1.43
N ALA A 70 -23.69 -13.65 1.70
CA ALA A 70 -22.70 -14.70 1.51
C ALA A 70 -22.34 -14.90 0.01
N GLY A 71 -23.32 -14.69 -0.88
CA GLY A 71 -23.12 -14.68 -2.33
C GLY A 71 -22.18 -13.57 -2.78
N ALA A 72 -22.38 -12.35 -2.29
CA ALA A 72 -21.50 -11.20 -2.56
C ALA A 72 -20.06 -11.45 -2.07
N LEU A 73 -19.91 -12.03 -0.86
CA LEU A 73 -18.61 -12.43 -0.32
C LEU A 73 -17.91 -13.49 -1.20
N SER A 74 -18.70 -14.42 -1.75
CA SER A 74 -18.19 -15.45 -2.67
C SER A 74 -17.79 -14.85 -4.02
N GLN A 75 -18.54 -13.89 -4.55
CA GLN A 75 -18.16 -13.17 -5.77
C GLN A 75 -16.86 -12.36 -5.58
N ASN A 76 -16.71 -11.68 -4.44
CA ASN A 76 -15.44 -11.02 -4.10
C ASN A 76 -14.27 -12.02 -4.01
N THR A 77 -14.51 -13.25 -3.54
CA THR A 77 -13.50 -14.32 -3.59
C THR A 77 -13.07 -14.65 -5.02
N ASP A 78 -14.01 -14.63 -5.97
CA ASP A 78 -13.71 -14.83 -7.39
C ASP A 78 -12.86 -13.68 -7.94
N ASP A 79 -13.15 -12.44 -7.53
CA ASP A 79 -12.38 -11.26 -7.92
C ASP A 79 -10.94 -11.30 -7.34
N LEU A 80 -10.77 -11.68 -6.07
CA LEU A 80 -9.46 -11.92 -5.44
C LEU A 80 -8.68 -13.03 -6.15
N SER A 81 -9.35 -14.13 -6.49
CA SER A 81 -8.75 -15.23 -7.25
C SER A 81 -8.29 -14.76 -8.62
N GLY A 82 -9.09 -13.94 -9.32
CA GLY A 82 -8.72 -13.31 -10.58
C GLY A 82 -7.52 -12.37 -10.44
N ALA A 83 -7.44 -11.61 -9.35
CA ALA A 83 -6.28 -10.76 -9.07
C ALA A 83 -5.00 -11.58 -8.87
N VAL A 84 -5.07 -12.68 -8.10
CA VAL A 84 -3.94 -13.62 -7.94
C VAL A 84 -3.55 -14.27 -9.27
N ALA A 85 -4.54 -14.74 -10.04
CA ALA A 85 -4.32 -15.34 -11.36
C ALA A 85 -3.62 -14.39 -12.33
N SER A 86 -3.96 -13.09 -12.28
CA SER A 86 -3.34 -12.08 -13.15
C SER A 86 -1.83 -11.93 -12.93
N VAL A 87 -1.34 -12.29 -11.74
CA VAL A 87 0.08 -12.21 -11.36
C VAL A 87 0.78 -13.56 -11.52
N TYR A 88 0.20 -14.62 -10.98
CA TYR A 88 0.82 -15.95 -10.82
C TYR A 88 0.29 -17.03 -11.78
N GLY A 89 -0.72 -16.71 -12.60
CA GLY A 89 -1.36 -17.63 -13.53
C GLY A 89 -2.61 -18.33 -12.97
N ASP A 90 -3.44 -18.87 -13.86
CA ASP A 90 -4.76 -19.41 -13.54
C ASP A 90 -4.72 -20.55 -12.50
N ASP A 91 -3.71 -21.42 -12.56
CA ASP A 91 -3.52 -22.51 -11.59
C ASP A 91 -3.32 -21.97 -10.16
N ALA A 92 -2.53 -20.90 -10.02
CA ALA A 92 -2.31 -20.25 -8.73
C ALA A 92 -3.59 -19.55 -8.23
N GLY A 93 -4.34 -18.91 -9.13
CA GLY A 93 -5.65 -18.33 -8.80
C GLY A 93 -6.65 -19.37 -8.32
N ALA A 94 -6.72 -20.53 -8.98
CA ALA A 94 -7.59 -21.63 -8.60
C ALA A 94 -7.16 -22.27 -7.26
N ALA A 95 -5.86 -22.45 -7.04
CA ALA A 95 -5.32 -22.92 -5.76
C ALA A 95 -5.62 -21.95 -4.62
N PHE A 96 -5.41 -20.65 -4.84
CA PHE A 96 -5.80 -19.60 -3.90
C PHE A 96 -7.28 -19.68 -3.57
N LYS A 97 -8.16 -19.70 -4.57
CA LYS A 97 -9.62 -19.75 -4.38
C LYS A 97 -10.04 -20.92 -3.50
N LYS A 98 -9.48 -22.11 -3.74
CA LYS A 98 -9.80 -23.30 -2.95
C LYS A 98 -9.48 -23.13 -1.47
N ILE A 99 -8.33 -22.53 -1.14
CA ILE A 99 -7.91 -22.27 0.25
C ILE A 99 -8.75 -21.14 0.82
N TRP A 100 -8.85 -20.02 0.10
CA TRP A 100 -9.56 -18.82 0.50
C TRP A 100 -11.03 -19.11 0.78
N SER A 101 -11.77 -19.77 -0.10
CA SER A 101 -13.21 -20.03 0.13
C SER A 101 -13.51 -20.88 1.37
N SER A 102 -12.55 -21.64 1.91
CA SER A 102 -12.78 -22.51 3.06
C SER A 102 -13.09 -21.73 4.35
N HIS A 103 -12.43 -20.58 4.56
CA HIS A 103 -12.60 -19.81 5.80
C HIS A 103 -14.01 -19.21 5.93
N ILE A 104 -14.66 -18.89 4.80
CA ILE A 104 -16.05 -18.44 4.79
C ILE A 104 -16.95 -19.48 5.44
N GLY A 105 -16.77 -20.76 5.10
CA GLY A 105 -17.50 -21.86 5.72
C GLY A 105 -17.25 -21.96 7.22
N TYR A 106 -16.00 -21.82 7.66
CA TYR A 106 -15.64 -21.89 9.08
C TYR A 106 -16.23 -20.73 9.90
N PHE A 107 -16.29 -19.52 9.35
CA PHE A 107 -17.01 -18.41 10.00
C PHE A 107 -18.51 -18.65 10.05
N VAL A 108 -19.12 -19.21 9.00
CA VAL A 108 -20.54 -19.60 9.02
C VAL A 108 -20.81 -20.67 10.08
N ASP A 109 -19.92 -21.65 10.24
CA ASP A 109 -20.03 -22.67 11.28
C ASP A 109 -19.89 -22.05 12.68
N TYR A 110 -18.97 -21.11 12.87
CA TYR A 110 -18.84 -20.36 14.12
C TYR A 110 -20.12 -19.57 14.46
N VAL A 111 -20.72 -18.89 13.47
CA VAL A 111 -21.98 -18.15 13.62
C VAL A 111 -23.12 -19.08 14.02
N LYS A 112 -23.29 -20.21 13.33
CA LYS A 112 -24.31 -21.22 13.64
C LYS A 112 -24.13 -21.81 15.04
N ALA A 113 -22.90 -22.17 15.40
CA ALA A 113 -22.58 -22.70 16.73
C ALA A 113 -22.87 -21.66 17.82
N THR A 114 -22.56 -20.38 17.57
CA THR A 114 -22.88 -19.28 18.49
C THR A 114 -24.39 -19.13 18.69
N ALA A 115 -25.18 -19.13 17.60
CA ALA A 115 -26.64 -19.08 17.69
C ALA A 115 -27.23 -20.30 18.43
N ALA A 116 -26.63 -21.48 18.26
CA ALA A 116 -27.01 -22.72 18.94
C ALA A 116 -26.50 -22.83 20.40
N LYS A 117 -25.69 -21.87 20.86
CA LYS A 117 -24.97 -21.93 22.16
C LYS A 117 -24.09 -23.18 22.30
N ASP A 118 -23.52 -23.63 21.18
CA ASP A 118 -22.65 -24.79 21.08
C ASP A 118 -21.17 -24.36 21.18
N GLU A 119 -20.62 -24.37 22.39
CA GLU A 119 -19.22 -24.01 22.63
C GLU A 119 -18.23 -25.00 22.00
N ALA A 120 -18.59 -26.29 21.88
CA ALA A 120 -17.75 -27.27 21.21
C ALA A 120 -17.69 -27.00 19.70
N GLY A 121 -18.82 -26.65 19.10
CA GLY A 121 -18.92 -26.20 17.71
C GLY A 121 -18.12 -24.92 17.45
N ARG A 122 -18.20 -23.93 18.35
CA ARG A 122 -17.39 -22.69 18.25
C ARG A 122 -15.90 -23.00 18.32
N ALA A 123 -15.47 -23.82 19.28
CA ALA A 123 -14.07 -24.22 19.42
C ALA A 123 -13.57 -24.99 18.19
N LYS A 124 -14.40 -25.86 17.61
CA LYS A 124 -14.10 -26.55 16.35
C LYS A 124 -13.90 -25.57 15.19
N ALA A 125 -14.81 -24.63 15.01
CA ALA A 125 -14.71 -23.64 13.93
C ALA A 125 -13.43 -22.79 14.05
N VAL A 126 -13.03 -22.42 15.27
CA VAL A 126 -11.76 -21.72 15.52
C VAL A 126 -10.54 -22.60 15.17
N ALA A 127 -10.58 -23.90 15.47
CA ALA A 127 -9.52 -24.81 15.07
C ALA A 127 -9.43 -25.02 13.55
N ASP A 128 -10.56 -25.00 12.85
CA ASP A 128 -10.61 -25.05 11.38
C ASP A 128 -10.06 -23.74 10.77
N LEU A 129 -10.37 -22.58 11.35
CA LEU A 129 -9.78 -21.28 10.98
C LEU A 129 -8.26 -21.25 11.18
N GLU A 130 -7.75 -21.87 12.25
CA GLU A 130 -6.31 -22.03 12.48
C GLU A 130 -5.64 -22.88 11.41
N SER A 131 -6.31 -23.95 10.97
CA SER A 131 -5.82 -24.79 9.87
C SER A 131 -5.80 -24.02 8.54
N TYR A 132 -6.84 -23.23 8.26
CA TYR A 132 -6.89 -22.31 7.12
C TYR A 132 -5.73 -21.29 7.17
N ARG A 133 -5.54 -20.66 8.32
CA ARG A 133 -4.50 -19.64 8.54
C ARG A 133 -3.13 -20.15 8.11
N MET A 134 -2.76 -21.35 8.57
CA MET A 134 -1.48 -21.97 8.21
C MET A 134 -1.41 -22.32 6.72
N ALA A 135 -2.49 -22.89 6.14
CA ALA A 135 -2.52 -23.23 4.72
C ALA A 135 -2.39 -21.99 3.82
N GLN A 136 -3.08 -20.90 4.16
CA GLN A 136 -3.04 -19.65 3.39
C GLN A 136 -1.69 -18.94 3.53
N ALA A 137 -1.10 -18.93 4.72
CA ALA A 137 0.23 -18.38 4.94
C ALA A 137 1.29 -19.14 4.13
N LYS A 138 1.24 -20.47 4.17
CA LYS A 138 2.12 -21.33 3.39
C LYS A 138 1.97 -21.08 1.88
N PHE A 139 0.73 -20.95 1.38
CA PHE A 139 0.49 -20.65 -0.03
C PHE A 139 1.23 -19.38 -0.49
N PHE A 140 1.13 -18.29 0.27
CA PHE A 140 1.82 -17.04 -0.07
C PHE A 140 3.34 -17.17 0.06
N ALA A 141 3.84 -17.80 1.12
CA ALA A 141 5.28 -18.01 1.31
C ALA A 141 5.89 -18.89 0.20
N ASP A 142 5.21 -19.96 -0.22
CA ASP A 142 5.65 -20.81 -1.34
C ASP A 142 5.64 -20.04 -2.67
N ALA A 143 4.66 -19.16 -2.88
CA ALA A 143 4.57 -18.34 -4.09
C ALA A 143 5.69 -17.29 -4.18
N ASN A 144 6.16 -16.76 -3.04
CA ASN A 144 7.18 -15.72 -3.00
C ASN A 144 8.13 -15.87 -1.78
N PRO A 145 8.99 -16.91 -1.75
CA PRO A 145 9.77 -17.29 -0.57
C PRO A 145 10.87 -16.30 -0.20
N LYS A 146 11.16 -15.34 -1.08
CA LYS A 146 12.19 -14.31 -0.83
C LYS A 146 11.64 -13.12 -0.04
N TYR A 147 10.38 -12.77 -0.25
CA TYR A 147 9.78 -11.55 0.32
C TYR A 147 8.64 -11.84 1.29
N PHE A 148 8.10 -13.06 1.29
CA PHE A 148 7.02 -13.48 2.18
C PHE A 148 7.50 -14.51 3.19
N ASP A 149 7.50 -14.11 4.46
CA ASP A 149 7.76 -14.99 5.59
C ASP A 149 6.46 -15.66 6.03
N GLU A 150 6.44 -17.00 6.03
CA GLU A 150 5.24 -17.78 6.36
C GLU A 150 4.73 -17.43 7.76
N LYS A 151 5.62 -17.31 8.75
CA LYS A 151 5.22 -17.01 10.12
C LYS A 151 4.61 -15.62 10.22
N ALA A 152 5.22 -14.60 9.63
CA ALA A 152 4.72 -13.24 9.65
C ALA A 152 3.33 -13.13 9.00
N ILE A 153 3.12 -13.80 7.86
CA ILE A 153 1.79 -13.85 7.23
C ILE A 153 0.78 -14.56 8.13
N ALA A 154 1.17 -15.70 8.70
CA ALA A 154 0.31 -16.46 9.58
C ALA A 154 -0.07 -15.63 10.82
N ASP A 155 0.86 -14.88 11.44
CA ASP A 155 0.60 -14.00 12.57
C ASP A 155 -0.35 -12.85 12.19
N GLY A 156 -0.17 -12.25 11.00
CA GLY A 156 -1.07 -11.22 10.47
C GLY A 156 -2.48 -11.77 10.24
N LEU A 157 -2.62 -12.92 9.58
CA LEU A 157 -3.92 -13.58 9.41
C LEU A 157 -4.59 -13.91 10.76
N LYS A 158 -3.81 -14.31 11.77
CA LYS A 158 -4.35 -14.52 13.13
C LYS A 158 -4.97 -13.24 13.68
N MET A 159 -4.22 -12.13 13.64
CA MET A 159 -4.71 -10.84 14.14
C MET A 159 -5.99 -10.41 13.40
N HIS A 160 -6.07 -10.62 12.08
CA HIS A 160 -7.29 -10.32 11.33
C HIS A 160 -8.48 -11.18 11.76
N ILE A 161 -8.29 -12.50 11.87
CA ILE A 161 -9.33 -13.43 12.33
C ILE A 161 -9.81 -13.04 13.74
N ASP A 162 -8.89 -12.69 14.64
CA ASP A 162 -9.22 -12.27 15.99
C ASP A 162 -10.10 -11.01 16.00
N HIS A 163 -9.81 -10.00 15.16
CA HIS A 163 -10.67 -8.81 15.02
C HIS A 163 -12.05 -9.12 14.43
N LEU A 164 -12.15 -10.01 13.44
CA LEU A 164 -13.45 -10.43 12.89
C LEU A 164 -14.31 -11.16 13.95
N LEU A 165 -13.70 -12.06 14.71
CA LEU A 165 -14.38 -12.77 15.80
C LEU A 165 -14.77 -11.80 16.92
N ALA A 166 -13.92 -10.82 17.27
CA ALA A 166 -14.23 -9.80 18.27
C ALA A 166 -15.43 -8.94 17.84
N ALA A 167 -15.40 -8.39 16.61
CA ALA A 167 -16.52 -7.62 16.05
C ALA A 167 -17.84 -8.39 16.10
N PHE A 168 -17.82 -9.68 15.74
CA PHE A 168 -19.01 -10.52 15.80
C PHE A 168 -19.45 -10.83 17.24
N ASN A 169 -18.52 -11.19 18.13
CA ASN A 169 -18.85 -11.52 19.52
C ASN A 169 -19.40 -10.29 20.26
N ASP A 170 -18.87 -9.11 20.01
CA ASP A 170 -19.39 -7.85 20.56
C ASP A 170 -20.76 -7.50 19.99
N TYR A 171 -20.99 -7.77 18.71
CA TYR A 171 -22.33 -7.62 18.12
C TYR A 171 -23.35 -8.54 18.81
N VAL A 172 -23.02 -9.83 18.96
CA VAL A 172 -23.84 -10.82 19.69
C VAL A 172 -24.07 -10.41 21.15
N GLY A 173 -23.03 -9.89 21.79
CA GLY A 173 -23.07 -9.33 23.14
C GLY A 173 -23.82 -8.00 23.28
N LYS A 174 -24.29 -7.42 22.16
CA LYS A 174 -24.92 -6.09 22.07
C LYS A 174 -24.00 -4.93 22.48
N ASN A 175 -22.69 -5.17 22.49
CA ASN A 175 -21.65 -4.15 22.65
C ASN A 175 -21.41 -3.45 21.31
N TYR A 176 -22.46 -2.86 20.72
CA TYR A 176 -22.42 -2.43 19.32
C TYR A 176 -21.30 -1.41 19.03
N ALA A 177 -21.00 -0.49 19.94
CA ALA A 177 -19.90 0.46 19.75
C ALA A 177 -18.56 -0.26 19.51
N ALA A 178 -18.23 -1.24 20.37
CA ALA A 178 -17.02 -2.06 20.23
C ALA A 178 -17.06 -2.90 18.95
N ALA A 179 -18.22 -3.49 18.62
CA ALA A 179 -18.40 -4.25 17.39
C ALA A 179 -18.03 -3.44 16.12
N TYR A 180 -18.44 -2.16 16.05
CA TYR A 180 -18.09 -1.28 14.93
C TYR A 180 -16.62 -0.82 14.96
N ASP A 181 -16.01 -0.66 16.14
CA ASP A 181 -14.59 -0.32 16.26
C ASP A 181 -13.69 -1.50 15.83
N ASP A 182 -14.04 -2.73 16.21
CA ASP A 182 -13.36 -3.94 15.75
C ASP A 182 -13.58 -4.19 14.26
N ALA A 183 -14.80 -3.97 13.75
CA ALA A 183 -15.09 -4.05 12.32
C ALA A 183 -14.22 -3.10 11.49
N LYS A 184 -14.09 -1.85 11.96
CA LYS A 184 -13.22 -0.84 11.36
C LYS A 184 -11.75 -1.26 11.40
N THR A 185 -11.31 -1.83 12.52
CA THR A 185 -9.93 -2.33 12.69
C THR A 185 -9.65 -3.50 11.75
N ALA A 186 -10.59 -4.45 11.63
CA ALA A 186 -10.49 -5.57 10.69
C ALA A 186 -10.41 -5.09 9.23
N TYR A 187 -11.25 -4.10 8.86
CA TYR A 187 -11.21 -3.47 7.54
C TYR A 187 -9.87 -2.77 7.26
N ALA A 188 -9.37 -1.98 8.21
CA ALA A 188 -8.09 -1.29 8.05
C ALA A 188 -6.89 -2.25 7.95
N HIS A 189 -6.94 -3.36 8.67
CA HIS A 189 -5.89 -4.37 8.61
C HIS A 189 -5.79 -5.04 7.22
N MET A 190 -6.89 -5.13 6.47
CA MET A 190 -6.88 -5.64 5.09
C MET A 190 -6.17 -4.71 4.10
N TYR A 191 -6.19 -3.39 4.33
CA TYR A 191 -5.37 -2.45 3.56
C TYR A 191 -3.88 -2.66 3.84
N MET A 192 -3.49 -2.81 5.11
CA MET A 192 -2.09 -3.13 5.46
C MET A 192 -1.62 -4.46 4.84
N THR A 193 -2.52 -5.43 4.76
CA THR A 193 -2.25 -6.71 4.08
C THR A 193 -2.10 -6.52 2.58
N GLY A 194 -2.97 -5.74 1.95
CA GLY A 194 -2.85 -5.36 0.53
C GLY A 194 -1.54 -4.66 0.22
N ASP A 195 -1.09 -3.75 1.09
CA ASP A 195 0.18 -3.04 0.97
C ASP A 195 1.38 -4.01 1.01
N ALA A 196 1.40 -4.92 1.98
CA ALA A 196 2.46 -5.91 2.13
C ALA A 196 2.50 -6.88 0.93
N LEU A 197 1.34 -7.35 0.47
CA LEU A 197 1.24 -8.24 -0.67
C LEU A 197 1.68 -7.54 -1.97
N ALA A 198 1.21 -6.31 -2.22
CA ALA A 198 1.60 -5.54 -3.40
C ALA A 198 3.11 -5.29 -3.42
N GLY A 199 3.70 -4.90 -2.29
CA GLY A 199 5.15 -4.67 -2.16
C GLY A 199 5.97 -5.93 -2.45
N GLY A 200 5.60 -7.07 -1.86
CA GLY A 200 6.32 -8.32 -2.11
C GLY A 200 6.15 -8.86 -3.53
N ILE A 201 4.94 -8.75 -4.10
CA ILE A 201 4.66 -9.12 -5.50
C ILE A 201 5.50 -8.28 -6.47
N ALA A 202 5.52 -6.96 -6.30
CA ALA A 202 6.32 -6.07 -7.14
C ALA A 202 7.82 -6.35 -7.02
N ALA A 203 8.30 -6.63 -5.80
CA ALA A 203 9.70 -7.00 -5.58
C ALA A 203 10.09 -8.33 -6.23
N GLN A 204 9.15 -9.28 -6.36
CA GLN A 204 9.37 -10.54 -7.06
C GLN A 204 9.33 -10.38 -8.59
N PHE A 205 8.46 -9.50 -9.11
CA PHE A 205 8.26 -9.29 -10.54
C PHE A 205 8.52 -7.84 -10.99
N PRO A 206 9.75 -7.31 -10.85
CA PRO A 206 10.05 -5.91 -11.19
C PRO A 206 9.88 -5.57 -12.68
N ALA A 207 9.79 -6.58 -13.56
CA ALA A 207 9.49 -6.38 -14.98
C ALA A 207 7.98 -6.29 -15.28
N LYS A 208 7.11 -6.77 -14.37
CA LYS A 208 5.65 -6.71 -14.53
C LYS A 208 5.05 -5.43 -13.95
N PHE A 209 5.74 -4.83 -12.98
CA PHE A 209 5.26 -3.66 -12.25
C PHE A 209 6.23 -2.49 -12.42
N THR A 210 5.73 -1.39 -12.96
CA THR A 210 6.49 -0.13 -13.04
C THR A 210 6.42 0.55 -11.67
N ASP A 211 7.46 1.30 -11.30
CA ASP A 211 7.68 1.84 -9.93
C ASP A 211 7.88 0.76 -8.86
N ALA A 212 9.12 0.64 -8.36
CA ALA A 212 9.47 -0.36 -7.36
C ALA A 212 8.78 -0.15 -5.99
N ALA A 213 8.27 1.06 -5.72
CA ALA A 213 7.66 1.41 -4.44
C ALA A 213 6.12 1.37 -4.52
N ALA A 214 5.51 0.45 -3.77
CA ALA A 214 4.07 0.42 -3.56
C ALA A 214 3.56 1.63 -2.75
N SER A 215 4.43 2.22 -1.95
CA SER A 215 4.15 3.34 -1.06
C SER A 215 5.10 4.51 -1.35
N ASN A 216 4.48 5.67 -1.49
CA ASN A 216 5.04 7.00 -1.62
C ASN A 216 3.94 7.99 -1.22
N PRO A 217 4.26 9.25 -0.90
CA PRO A 217 3.26 10.19 -0.37
C PRO A 217 1.98 10.31 -1.22
N ALA A 218 2.09 10.31 -2.55
CA ALA A 218 0.93 10.40 -3.45
C ALA A 218 0.08 9.12 -3.43
N SER A 219 0.73 7.95 -3.51
CA SER A 219 0.04 6.65 -3.42
C SER A 219 -0.54 6.36 -2.02
N ASP A 220 0.08 6.89 -0.96
CA ASP A 220 -0.43 6.78 0.41
C ASP A 220 -1.68 7.65 0.59
N LEU A 221 -1.67 8.87 0.05
CA LEU A 221 -2.87 9.71 0.00
C LEU A 221 -4.01 9.02 -0.76
N ARG A 222 -3.70 8.45 -1.94
CA ARG A 222 -4.67 7.67 -2.72
C ARG A 222 -5.26 6.53 -1.90
N SER A 223 -4.41 5.66 -1.34
CA SER A 223 -4.87 4.52 -0.54
C SER A 223 -5.70 4.95 0.67
N ALA A 224 -5.32 6.04 1.35
CA ALA A 224 -6.07 6.57 2.49
C ALA A 224 -7.45 7.09 2.06
N LEU A 225 -7.54 7.86 0.97
CA LEU A 225 -8.82 8.36 0.45
C LEU A 225 -9.72 7.21 -0.01
N GLU A 226 -9.19 6.27 -0.78
CA GLU A 226 -9.93 5.09 -1.26
C GLU A 226 -10.46 4.24 -0.10
N GLN A 227 -9.62 4.02 0.93
CA GLN A 227 -10.01 3.30 2.13
C GLN A 227 -11.22 3.95 2.81
N LYS A 228 -11.14 5.26 3.09
CA LYS A 228 -12.18 5.98 3.83
C LYS A 228 -13.45 6.16 3.02
N LEU A 229 -13.35 6.48 1.73
CA LEU A 229 -14.51 6.62 0.85
C LEU A 229 -15.21 5.27 0.64
N GLY A 230 -14.46 4.19 0.41
CA GLY A 230 -15.03 2.84 0.30
C GLY A 230 -15.76 2.41 1.59
N GLU A 231 -15.13 2.60 2.75
CA GLU A 231 -15.76 2.34 4.05
C GLU A 231 -17.06 3.13 4.21
N HIS A 232 -17.04 4.41 3.84
CA HIS A 232 -18.20 5.29 3.91
C HIS A 232 -19.39 4.75 3.09
N ALA A 233 -19.13 4.33 1.85
CA ALA A 233 -20.17 3.85 0.94
C ALA A 233 -20.93 2.64 1.51
N LEU A 234 -20.21 1.62 1.99
CA LEU A 234 -20.86 0.43 2.57
C LEU A 234 -21.52 0.74 3.92
N LEU A 235 -20.86 1.52 4.79
CA LEU A 235 -21.47 1.95 6.05
C LEU A 235 -22.77 2.73 5.82
N ALA A 236 -22.84 3.57 4.78
CA ALA A 236 -24.03 4.35 4.45
C ALA A 236 -25.20 3.43 4.08
N ILE A 237 -24.99 2.49 3.16
CA ILE A 237 -26.01 1.53 2.73
C ILE A 237 -26.51 0.71 3.91
N PHE A 238 -25.62 0.10 4.69
CA PHE A 238 -26.03 -0.77 5.80
C PHE A 238 -26.65 0.03 6.96
N THR A 239 -26.25 1.29 7.17
CA THR A 239 -26.91 2.17 8.15
C THR A 239 -28.31 2.54 7.69
N MET A 240 -28.54 2.79 6.39
CA MET A 240 -29.89 3.04 5.86
C MET A 240 -30.79 1.82 6.03
N GLN A 241 -30.28 0.60 5.77
CA GLN A 241 -31.00 -0.66 6.02
C GLN A 241 -31.38 -0.79 7.51
N LYS A 242 -30.41 -0.59 8.41
CA LYS A 242 -30.64 -0.60 9.85
C LYS A 242 -31.66 0.45 10.29
N GLY A 243 -31.66 1.61 9.64
CA GLY A 243 -32.61 2.70 9.90
C GLY A 243 -34.04 2.32 9.53
N ILE A 244 -34.26 1.73 8.36
CA ILE A 244 -35.62 1.31 7.95
C ILE A 244 -36.12 0.10 8.75
N ASP A 245 -35.24 -0.79 9.17
CA ASP A 245 -35.58 -1.96 9.99
C ASP A 245 -35.80 -1.61 11.47
N GLY A 246 -35.38 -0.43 11.92
CA GLY A 246 -35.36 -0.07 13.34
C GLY A 246 -34.38 -0.92 14.15
N ALA A 247 -33.25 -1.30 13.54
CA ALA A 247 -32.28 -2.20 14.14
C ALA A 247 -31.66 -1.60 15.43
N PRO A 248 -31.43 -2.42 16.47
CA PRO A 248 -30.95 -1.94 17.77
C PRO A 248 -29.54 -1.35 17.71
N ASP A 249 -28.75 -1.66 16.68
CA ASP A 249 -27.40 -1.16 16.48
C ASP A 249 -27.33 0.05 15.53
N PHE A 250 -28.47 0.58 15.05
CA PHE A 250 -28.53 1.74 14.15
C PHE A 250 -27.71 2.94 14.67
N ALA A 251 -27.83 3.25 15.97
CA ALA A 251 -27.10 4.37 16.56
C ALA A 251 -25.57 4.17 16.52
N ALA A 252 -25.10 2.93 16.70
CA ALA A 252 -23.67 2.62 16.62
C ALA A 252 -23.17 2.67 15.17
N ALA A 253 -23.98 2.21 14.20
CA ALA A 253 -23.70 2.32 12.77
C ALA A 253 -23.58 3.80 12.33
N ALA A 254 -24.55 4.63 12.72
CA ALA A 254 -24.55 6.07 12.45
C ALA A 254 -23.36 6.78 13.12
N ALA A 255 -22.98 6.36 14.34
CA ALA A 255 -21.79 6.89 15.01
C ALA A 255 -20.50 6.51 14.27
N SER A 256 -20.43 5.30 13.67
CA SER A 256 -19.29 4.89 12.84
C SER A 256 -19.17 5.74 11.56
N LEU A 257 -20.30 6.04 10.90
CA LEU A 257 -20.35 7.01 9.78
C LEU A 257 -19.84 8.40 10.19
N GLY A 258 -20.21 8.86 11.37
CA GLY A 258 -19.71 10.11 11.94
C GLY A 258 -18.19 10.09 12.14
N ARG A 259 -17.64 9.01 12.71
CA ARG A 259 -16.19 8.84 12.87
C ARG A 259 -15.47 8.80 11.53
N ASN A 260 -16.01 8.09 10.54
CA ASN A 260 -15.45 8.09 9.18
C ASN A 260 -15.47 9.49 8.53
N THR A 261 -16.54 10.28 8.77
CA THR A 261 -16.59 11.69 8.36
C THR A 261 -15.48 12.51 8.99
N ASP A 262 -15.25 12.35 10.30
CA ASP A 262 -14.16 13.05 11.00
C ASP A 262 -12.78 12.69 10.41
N GLU A 263 -12.57 11.42 10.05
CA GLU A 263 -11.33 10.96 9.41
C GLU A 263 -11.14 11.54 8.00
N LEU A 264 -12.20 11.60 7.18
CA LEU A 264 -12.17 12.27 5.86
C LEU A 264 -11.87 13.76 6.00
N SER A 265 -12.51 14.44 6.96
CA SER A 265 -12.25 15.84 7.26
C SER A 265 -10.81 16.07 7.72
N ALA A 266 -10.25 15.18 8.54
CA ALA A 266 -8.85 15.23 8.94
C ALA A 266 -7.90 15.02 7.76
N ALA A 267 -8.24 14.12 6.83
CA ALA A 267 -7.46 13.92 5.60
C ALA A 267 -7.44 15.20 4.74
N VAL A 268 -8.58 15.87 4.56
CA VAL A 268 -8.66 17.16 3.85
C VAL A 268 -7.87 18.24 4.59
N ALA A 269 -8.00 18.31 5.92
CA ALA A 269 -7.28 19.27 6.75
C ALA A 269 -5.75 19.11 6.66
N SER A 270 -5.25 17.87 6.53
CA SER A 270 -3.81 17.60 6.41
C SER A 270 -3.18 18.24 5.16
N VAL A 271 -3.99 18.46 4.12
CA VAL A 271 -3.55 19.03 2.84
C VAL A 271 -3.82 20.53 2.79
N TYR A 272 -5.05 20.94 3.10
CA TYR A 272 -5.58 22.29 2.87
C TYR A 272 -5.71 23.15 4.14
N GLY A 273 -5.35 22.61 5.31
CA GLY A 273 -5.44 23.29 6.60
C GLY A 273 -6.77 23.07 7.34
N ALA A 274 -6.78 23.40 8.63
CA ALA A 274 -7.91 23.12 9.53
C ALA A 274 -9.23 23.74 9.07
N ASP A 275 -9.20 25.00 8.61
CA ASP A 275 -10.40 25.71 8.13
C ASP A 275 -11.05 25.01 6.93
N ALA A 276 -10.23 24.47 6.02
CA ALA A 276 -10.72 23.69 4.88
C ALA A 276 -11.31 22.35 5.33
N GLY A 277 -10.71 21.69 6.33
CA GLY A 277 -11.25 20.48 6.94
C GLY A 277 -12.63 20.70 7.57
N GLU A 278 -12.82 21.79 8.31
CA GLU A 278 -14.11 22.16 8.91
C GLU A 278 -15.15 22.55 7.86
N ALA A 279 -14.75 23.31 6.83
CA ALA A 279 -15.62 23.63 5.70
C ALA A 279 -16.07 22.38 4.94
N PHE A 280 -15.13 21.45 4.68
CA PHE A 280 -15.44 20.14 4.11
C PHE A 280 -16.41 19.37 5.02
N LYS A 281 -16.12 19.26 6.32
CA LYS A 281 -16.95 18.53 7.29
C LYS A 281 -18.39 19.02 7.28
N LYS A 282 -18.60 20.33 7.25
CA LYS A 282 -19.93 20.94 7.24
C LYS A 282 -20.73 20.55 5.98
N VAL A 283 -20.11 20.61 4.80
CA VAL A 283 -20.79 20.22 3.54
C VAL A 283 -20.97 18.72 3.48
N TRP A 284 -19.95 17.94 3.83
CA TRP A 284 -20.00 16.49 3.84
C TRP A 284 -21.06 15.97 4.79
N SER A 285 -21.19 16.50 6.00
CA SER A 285 -22.10 15.93 7.00
C SER A 285 -23.59 16.10 6.63
N SER A 286 -23.94 17.05 5.74
CA SER A 286 -25.34 17.31 5.40
C SER A 286 -25.98 16.16 4.61
N HIS A 287 -25.23 15.50 3.71
CA HIS A 287 -25.78 14.41 2.90
C HIS A 287 -26.21 13.22 3.73
N ILE A 288 -25.51 12.92 4.83
CA ILE A 288 -25.90 11.85 5.77
C ILE A 288 -27.29 12.16 6.34
N GLY A 289 -27.55 13.42 6.70
CA GLY A 289 -28.87 13.87 7.14
C GLY A 289 -29.94 13.69 6.07
N TYR A 290 -29.65 14.04 4.82
CA TYR A 290 -30.60 13.88 3.71
C TYR A 290 -30.92 12.41 3.40
N PHE A 291 -29.94 11.51 3.50
CA PHE A 291 -30.20 10.07 3.41
C PHE A 291 -31.06 9.57 4.58
N VAL A 292 -30.82 10.04 5.81
CA VAL A 292 -31.69 9.73 6.97
C VAL A 292 -33.12 10.22 6.73
N ASP A 293 -33.30 11.42 6.16
CA ASP A 293 -34.61 11.95 5.84
C ASP A 293 -35.30 11.15 4.72
N TYR A 294 -34.54 10.67 3.72
CA TYR A 294 -35.06 9.74 2.70
C TYR A 294 -35.53 8.42 3.30
N VAL A 295 -34.77 7.84 4.23
CA VAL A 295 -35.14 6.61 4.95
C VAL A 295 -36.43 6.82 5.76
N LYS A 296 -36.51 7.90 6.54
CA LYS A 296 -37.70 8.25 7.33
C LYS A 296 -38.94 8.45 6.44
N ALA A 297 -38.79 9.21 5.35
CA ALA A 297 -39.87 9.47 4.41
C ALA A 297 -40.35 8.17 3.74
N THR A 298 -39.42 7.27 3.40
CA THR A 298 -39.74 5.95 2.86
C THR A 298 -40.55 5.10 3.85
N GLY A 299 -40.12 5.03 5.12
CA GLY A 299 -40.86 4.34 6.18
C GLY A 299 -42.25 4.95 6.44
N ALA A 300 -42.39 6.26 6.31
CA ALA A 300 -43.65 6.99 6.43
C ALA A 300 -44.54 6.92 5.17
N LYS A 301 -44.06 6.34 4.06
CA LYS A 301 -44.70 6.37 2.73
C LYS A 301 -44.97 7.80 2.25
N ASP A 302 -44.07 8.72 2.60
CA ASP A 302 -44.15 10.14 2.25
C ASP A 302 -43.35 10.44 0.98
N GLU A 303 -44.02 10.36 -0.17
CA GLU A 303 -43.42 10.66 -1.48
C GLU A 303 -42.95 12.12 -1.62
N ALA A 304 -43.59 13.07 -0.92
CA ALA A 304 -43.16 14.46 -0.93
C ALA A 304 -41.84 14.62 -0.14
N GLY A 305 -41.75 13.96 1.03
CA GLY A 305 -40.54 13.86 1.82
C GLY A 305 -39.38 13.21 1.06
N LYS A 306 -39.62 12.10 0.34
CA LYS A 306 -38.60 11.45 -0.50
C LYS A 306 -38.07 12.41 -1.58
N LYS A 307 -38.97 13.10 -2.30
CA LYS A 307 -38.59 14.09 -3.32
C LYS A 307 -37.81 15.27 -2.73
N LYS A 308 -38.19 15.72 -1.54
CA LYS A 308 -37.46 16.78 -0.84
C LYS A 308 -36.03 16.35 -0.50
N ALA A 309 -35.85 15.17 0.09
CA ALA A 309 -34.52 14.65 0.41
C ALA A 309 -33.64 14.48 -0.84
N ILE A 310 -34.20 14.03 -1.98
CA ILE A 310 -33.49 13.97 -3.27
C ILE A 310 -33.06 15.37 -3.74
N ALA A 311 -33.92 16.38 -3.61
CA ALA A 311 -33.57 17.76 -3.97
C ALA A 311 -32.44 18.31 -3.07
N GLU A 312 -32.45 18.00 -1.78
CA GLU A 312 -31.38 18.39 -0.84
C GLU A 312 -30.05 17.67 -1.15
N LEU A 313 -30.10 16.40 -1.57
CA LEU A 313 -28.92 15.66 -2.08
C LEU A 313 -28.34 16.30 -3.36
N GLU A 314 -29.20 16.82 -4.24
CA GLU A 314 -28.78 17.56 -5.44
C GLU A 314 -28.08 18.88 -5.08
N GLU A 315 -28.61 19.61 -4.09
CA GLU A 315 -27.95 20.82 -3.57
C GLU A 315 -26.58 20.49 -2.94
N TYR A 316 -26.52 19.44 -2.12
CA TYR A 316 -25.27 18.93 -1.56
C TYR A 316 -24.25 18.60 -2.66
N ARG A 317 -24.67 17.84 -3.68
CA ARG A 317 -23.82 17.43 -4.81
C ARG A 317 -23.15 18.63 -5.45
N MET A 318 -23.93 19.68 -5.73
CA MET A 318 -23.42 20.90 -6.35
C MET A 318 -22.55 21.76 -5.43
N ALA A 319 -22.79 21.72 -4.12
CA ALA A 319 -21.99 22.39 -3.11
C ALA A 319 -20.64 21.69 -2.89
N GLN A 320 -20.64 20.36 -2.76
CA GLN A 320 -19.43 19.55 -2.58
C GLN A 320 -18.53 19.61 -3.83
N ALA A 321 -19.13 19.55 -5.02
CA ALA A 321 -18.38 19.72 -6.26
C ALA A 321 -17.76 21.12 -6.39
N LYS A 322 -18.47 22.16 -5.94
CA LYS A 322 -17.94 23.53 -5.88
C LYS A 322 -16.76 23.62 -4.92
N PHE A 323 -16.87 23.02 -3.73
CA PHE A 323 -15.80 23.03 -2.73
C PHE A 323 -14.47 22.53 -3.31
N PHE A 324 -14.47 21.37 -3.95
CA PHE A 324 -13.26 20.81 -4.54
C PHE A 324 -12.78 21.63 -5.75
N ALA A 325 -13.67 22.04 -6.64
CA ALA A 325 -13.29 22.82 -7.82
C ALA A 325 -12.70 24.20 -7.46
N ASP A 326 -13.22 24.86 -6.42
CA ASP A 326 -12.66 26.12 -5.93
C ASP A 326 -11.29 25.91 -5.25
N ALA A 327 -11.12 24.80 -4.54
CA ALA A 327 -9.86 24.47 -3.87
C ALA A 327 -8.74 24.16 -4.88
N ASN A 328 -9.06 23.60 -6.04
CA ASN A 328 -8.08 23.18 -7.05
C ASN A 328 -8.62 23.32 -8.50
N PRO A 329 -8.82 24.56 -8.98
CA PRO A 329 -9.47 24.81 -10.28
C PRO A 329 -8.64 24.35 -11.48
N ALA A 330 -7.34 24.13 -11.30
CA ALA A 330 -6.45 23.66 -12.36
C ALA A 330 -6.63 22.16 -12.66
N ASN A 331 -7.01 21.36 -11.66
CA ASN A 331 -7.08 19.89 -11.77
C ASN A 331 -8.50 19.33 -11.60
N PHE A 332 -9.43 20.12 -11.06
CA PHE A 332 -10.79 19.66 -10.77
C PHE A 332 -11.85 20.42 -11.56
N SER A 333 -12.63 19.66 -12.34
CA SER A 333 -13.84 20.15 -12.99
C SER A 333 -15.03 20.01 -12.05
N ARG A 334 -15.69 21.14 -11.73
CA ARG A 334 -16.92 21.16 -10.94
C ARG A 334 -17.97 20.21 -11.51
N GLN A 335 -18.17 20.23 -12.84
CA GLN A 335 -19.19 19.40 -13.47
C GLN A 335 -18.84 17.91 -13.37
N ALA A 336 -17.57 17.55 -13.63
CA ALA A 336 -17.15 16.15 -13.56
C ALA A 336 -17.29 15.56 -12.14
N ILE A 337 -16.95 16.34 -11.11
CA ILE A 337 -17.13 15.91 -9.72
C ILE A 337 -18.61 15.78 -9.40
N ALA A 338 -19.42 16.75 -9.83
CA ALA A 338 -20.85 16.71 -9.60
C ALA A 338 -21.48 15.48 -10.29
N ASP A 339 -21.07 15.14 -11.51
CA ASP A 339 -21.59 13.97 -12.24
C ASP A 339 -21.15 12.66 -11.59
N SER A 340 -19.91 12.57 -11.11
CA SER A 340 -19.44 11.43 -10.31
C SER A 340 -20.27 11.26 -9.02
N LEU A 341 -20.45 12.33 -8.25
CA LEU A 341 -21.27 12.30 -7.05
C LEU A 341 -22.72 11.91 -7.35
N LYS A 342 -23.28 12.32 -8.49
CA LYS A 342 -24.62 11.88 -8.91
C LYS A 342 -24.68 10.36 -9.07
N MET A 343 -23.74 9.78 -9.81
CA MET A 343 -23.70 8.32 -10.01
C MET A 343 -23.58 7.59 -8.66
N HIS A 344 -22.74 8.11 -7.75
CA HIS A 344 -22.61 7.53 -6.41
C HIS A 344 -23.92 7.57 -5.62
N ILE A 345 -24.57 8.74 -5.54
CA ILE A 345 -25.84 8.92 -4.84
C ILE A 345 -26.90 7.98 -5.42
N ASP A 346 -26.96 7.85 -6.75
CA ASP A 346 -27.90 6.97 -7.43
C ASP A 346 -27.66 5.50 -7.03
N HIS A 347 -26.40 5.02 -6.96
CA HIS A 347 -26.10 3.66 -6.47
C HIS A 347 -26.52 3.43 -5.02
N LEU A 348 -26.30 4.41 -4.13
CA LEU A 348 -26.71 4.31 -2.71
C LEU A 348 -28.24 4.24 -2.57
N LEU A 349 -28.97 5.10 -3.29
CA LEU A 349 -30.43 5.10 -3.29
C LEU A 349 -31.00 3.81 -3.90
N ASN A 350 -30.42 3.32 -5.00
CA ASN A 350 -30.84 2.07 -5.64
C ASN A 350 -30.65 0.88 -4.69
N ALA A 351 -29.50 0.76 -4.02
CA ALA A 351 -29.26 -0.30 -3.04
C ALA A 351 -30.29 -0.27 -1.90
N PHE A 352 -30.65 0.92 -1.42
CA PHE A 352 -31.66 1.07 -0.37
C PHE A 352 -33.09 0.77 -0.86
N ASP A 353 -33.50 1.32 -2.00
CA ASP A 353 -34.83 1.09 -2.56
C ASP A 353 -35.01 -0.39 -2.95
N ALA A 354 -33.97 -1.05 -3.45
CA ALA A 354 -33.95 -2.50 -3.68
C ALA A 354 -34.13 -3.29 -2.37
N TYR A 355 -33.52 -2.83 -1.28
CA TYR A 355 -33.66 -3.47 0.04
C TYR A 355 -35.11 -3.38 0.53
N VAL A 356 -35.72 -2.20 0.42
CA VAL A 356 -37.13 -1.98 0.77
C VAL A 356 -38.06 -2.82 -0.11
N ALA A 357 -37.73 -2.97 -1.39
CA ALA A 357 -38.43 -3.84 -2.33
C ALA A 357 -38.16 -5.34 -2.13
N LYS A 358 -37.24 -5.70 -1.22
CA LYS A 358 -36.75 -7.07 -0.96
C LYS A 358 -36.08 -7.73 -2.18
N ASP A 359 -35.60 -6.93 -3.12
CA ASP A 359 -34.72 -7.40 -4.20
C ASP A 359 -33.28 -7.46 -3.69
N TYR A 360 -33.01 -8.45 -2.84
CA TYR A 360 -31.71 -8.58 -2.19
C TYR A 360 -30.58 -8.86 -3.17
N ALA A 361 -30.84 -9.42 -4.36
CA ALA A 361 -29.81 -9.58 -5.37
C ALA A 361 -29.33 -8.20 -5.87
N ALA A 362 -30.27 -7.30 -6.17
CA ALA A 362 -29.97 -5.93 -6.55
C ALA A 362 -29.26 -5.15 -5.43
N VAL A 363 -29.68 -5.32 -4.16
CA VAL A 363 -29.02 -4.68 -3.00
C VAL A 363 -27.51 -4.88 -3.02
N TYR A 364 -27.07 -6.12 -3.15
CA TYR A 364 -25.64 -6.43 -3.10
C TYR A 364 -24.92 -6.07 -4.39
N ALA A 365 -25.58 -6.15 -5.55
CA ALA A 365 -25.00 -5.66 -6.80
C ALA A 365 -24.73 -4.14 -6.74
N ASP A 366 -25.71 -3.35 -6.31
CA ASP A 366 -25.58 -1.90 -6.16
C ASP A 366 -24.61 -1.54 -5.02
N ALA A 367 -24.63 -2.27 -3.89
CA ALA A 367 -23.71 -2.00 -2.78
C ALA A 367 -22.24 -2.20 -3.16
N ARG A 368 -21.94 -3.30 -3.84
CA ARG A 368 -20.60 -3.53 -4.38
C ARG A 368 -20.24 -2.46 -5.40
N THR A 369 -21.16 -2.10 -6.30
CA THR A 369 -20.92 -1.04 -7.31
C THR A 369 -20.63 0.32 -6.65
N ALA A 370 -21.40 0.70 -5.63
CA ALA A 370 -21.17 1.93 -4.85
C ALA A 370 -19.80 1.93 -4.17
N TYR A 371 -19.38 0.79 -3.60
CA TYR A 371 -18.04 0.61 -3.02
C TYR A 371 -16.94 0.80 -4.07
N ALA A 372 -17.04 0.12 -5.22
CA ALA A 372 -16.06 0.25 -6.31
C ALA A 372 -15.94 1.67 -6.86
N HIS A 373 -17.07 2.37 -6.99
CA HIS A 373 -17.11 3.72 -7.54
C HIS A 373 -16.26 4.72 -6.74
N MET A 374 -15.97 4.43 -5.46
CA MET A 374 -15.11 5.25 -4.61
C MET A 374 -13.63 5.16 -4.95
N PHE A 375 -13.18 4.13 -5.66
CA PHE A 375 -11.76 3.94 -6.00
C PHE A 375 -11.29 4.89 -7.12
N PRO A 376 -11.95 4.95 -8.29
CA PRO A 376 -11.65 5.98 -9.28
C PRO A 376 -11.81 7.40 -8.73
N THR A 377 -12.79 7.61 -7.84
CA THR A 377 -12.99 8.91 -7.17
C THR A 377 -11.80 9.27 -6.27
N GLY A 378 -11.35 8.34 -5.43
CA GLY A 378 -10.16 8.50 -4.59
C GLY A 378 -8.90 8.74 -5.41
N ALA A 379 -8.72 8.01 -6.52
CA ALA A 379 -7.61 8.19 -7.44
C ALA A 379 -7.58 9.59 -8.08
N VAL A 380 -8.73 10.08 -8.58
CA VAL A 380 -8.83 11.43 -9.16
C VAL A 380 -8.54 12.51 -8.13
N LEU A 381 -9.11 12.40 -6.92
CA LEU A 381 -8.87 13.36 -5.83
C LEU A 381 -7.39 13.37 -5.42
N ALA A 382 -6.79 12.20 -5.21
CA ALA A 382 -5.39 12.09 -4.85
C ALA A 382 -4.47 12.66 -5.93
N ALA A 383 -4.72 12.33 -7.20
CA ALA A 383 -3.92 12.82 -8.32
C ALA A 383 -4.00 14.35 -8.45
N GLY A 384 -5.21 14.93 -8.36
CA GLY A 384 -5.38 16.38 -8.42
C GLY A 384 -4.73 17.09 -7.24
N ILE A 385 -4.83 16.56 -6.02
CA ILE A 385 -4.15 17.09 -4.84
C ILE A 385 -2.63 17.03 -5.00
N ALA A 386 -2.09 15.89 -5.44
CA ALA A 386 -0.67 15.73 -5.66
C ALA A 386 -0.14 16.71 -6.73
N ALA A 387 -0.89 16.89 -7.83
CA ALA A 387 -0.55 17.84 -8.88
C ALA A 387 -0.57 19.30 -8.42
N GLN A 388 -1.44 19.65 -7.46
CA GLN A 388 -1.49 21.00 -6.89
C GLN A 388 -0.34 21.27 -5.92
N PHE A 389 0.13 20.25 -5.20
CA PHE A 389 1.20 20.37 -4.20
C PHE A 389 2.39 19.44 -4.51
N PRO A 390 3.10 19.63 -5.63
CA PRO A 390 4.21 18.76 -6.02
C PRO A 390 5.29 18.66 -4.93
N GLU A 391 5.58 19.74 -4.21
CA GLU A 391 6.55 19.77 -3.11
C GLU A 391 6.16 18.87 -1.91
N LYS A 392 4.86 18.56 -1.73
CA LYS A 392 4.38 17.68 -0.66
C LYS A 392 4.34 16.21 -1.09
N PHE A 393 4.18 15.94 -2.39
CA PHE A 393 3.79 14.62 -2.90
C PHE A 393 4.74 13.99 -3.89
N HIS A 394 5.67 14.75 -4.47
CA HIS A 394 6.80 14.16 -5.15
C HIS A 394 7.78 13.63 -4.10
N THR A 395 8.24 12.38 -4.27
CA THR A 395 9.50 11.98 -3.65
C THR A 395 10.54 12.98 -4.14
N ALA A 396 11.19 13.71 -3.23
CA ALA A 396 12.34 14.53 -3.59
C ALA A 396 13.21 13.72 -4.57
N ALA A 397 13.68 14.36 -5.64
CA ALA A 397 14.71 13.76 -6.50
C ALA A 397 15.74 13.08 -5.58
N PRO A 398 16.17 11.83 -5.87
CA PRO A 398 17.04 11.10 -4.97
C PRO A 398 18.15 12.06 -4.55
N ALA A 399 18.31 12.24 -3.23
CA ALA A 399 19.38 13.07 -2.70
C ALA A 399 20.67 12.64 -3.42
N PRO A 400 21.50 13.60 -3.88
CA PRO A 400 22.69 13.27 -4.67
C PRO A 400 23.42 12.13 -4.00
N GLU A 401 23.74 11.06 -4.73
CA GLU A 401 24.30 9.84 -4.15
C GLU A 401 25.46 10.22 -3.22
N VAL A 402 25.31 9.99 -1.92
CA VAL A 402 26.36 10.31 -0.96
C VAL A 402 27.16 9.04 -0.72
N MET A 403 28.42 9.03 -1.15
CA MET A 403 29.36 7.98 -0.80
C MET A 403 29.63 8.05 0.70
N LYS A 404 29.48 6.92 1.42
CA LYS A 404 29.65 6.83 2.88
C LYS A 404 30.69 5.78 3.25
N VAL A 405 31.72 6.23 3.96
CA VAL A 405 32.73 5.36 4.57
C VAL A 405 32.56 5.38 6.09
N TRP A 406 32.44 4.23 6.72
CA TRP A 406 32.36 4.09 8.18
C TRP A 406 33.41 3.10 8.69
N PHE A 407 34.10 3.47 9.77
CA PHE A 407 35.00 2.59 10.50
C PHE A 407 35.12 3.00 11.96
N LYS A 408 35.70 2.13 12.78
CA LYS A 408 35.91 2.36 14.20
C LYS A 408 37.37 2.20 14.59
N VAL A 409 37.87 3.10 15.43
CA VAL A 409 39.23 3.01 16.00
C VAL A 409 39.37 1.69 16.78
N GLY A 410 40.42 0.92 16.49
CA GLY A 410 40.65 -0.40 17.10
C GLY A 410 39.81 -1.56 16.54
N SER A 411 38.96 -1.31 15.54
CA SER A 411 38.22 -2.34 14.80
C SER A 411 38.86 -2.59 13.44
N ASP A 412 38.78 -3.83 12.97
CA ASP A 412 39.17 -4.21 11.60
C ASP A 412 38.03 -4.04 10.59
N ARG A 413 36.83 -3.64 11.01
CA ARG A 413 35.68 -3.49 10.12
C ARG A 413 35.65 -2.11 9.46
N LEU A 414 35.65 -2.12 8.12
CA LEU A 414 35.42 -0.97 7.26
C LEU A 414 34.11 -1.18 6.49
N ILE A 415 33.29 -0.14 6.35
CA ILE A 415 32.07 -0.17 5.54
C ILE A 415 32.17 0.95 4.53
N ILE A 416 32.05 0.63 3.24
CA ILE A 416 32.03 1.59 2.13
C ILE A 416 30.75 1.34 1.36
N ASP A 417 29.87 2.33 1.30
CA ASP A 417 28.55 2.25 0.64
C ASP A 417 27.75 1.01 1.03
N GLY A 418 27.69 0.74 2.34
CA GLY A 418 26.98 -0.41 2.92
C GLY A 418 27.73 -1.75 2.77
N LYS A 419 28.79 -1.83 1.96
CA LYS A 419 29.60 -3.04 1.79
C LYS A 419 30.68 -3.14 2.86
N ALA A 420 30.62 -4.19 3.67
CA ALA A 420 31.61 -4.46 4.70
C ALA A 420 32.88 -5.11 4.11
N THR A 421 34.05 -4.63 4.55
CA THR A 421 35.38 -5.15 4.25
C THR A 421 36.18 -5.27 5.55
N THR A 422 36.93 -6.36 5.72
CA THR A 422 37.81 -6.56 6.88
C THR A 422 39.23 -6.10 6.55
N MET A 423 39.77 -5.22 7.38
CA MET A 423 41.13 -4.70 7.29
C MET A 423 42.08 -5.56 8.13
N ASN A 424 43.24 -5.91 7.58
CA ASN A 424 44.25 -6.66 8.31
C ASN A 424 45.16 -5.80 9.20
N THR A 425 44.91 -4.49 9.25
CA THR A 425 45.51 -3.54 10.18
C THR A 425 44.45 -2.56 10.63
N LYS A 426 44.37 -2.32 11.94
CA LYS A 426 43.30 -1.53 12.55
C LYS A 426 43.60 -0.03 12.47
N PRO A 427 42.60 0.83 12.20
CA PRO A 427 42.70 2.27 12.43
C PRO A 427 43.03 2.54 13.90
N TYR A 428 43.84 3.55 14.16
CA TYR A 428 44.29 3.90 15.50
C TYR A 428 44.38 5.41 15.68
N MET A 429 44.35 5.85 16.94
CA MET A 429 44.61 7.23 17.30
C MET A 429 46.04 7.35 17.85
N ASP A 430 46.77 8.37 17.40
CA ASP A 430 48.10 8.73 17.91
C ASP A 430 48.19 10.25 18.05
N ASN A 431 48.52 10.72 19.25
CA ASN A 431 48.58 12.14 19.63
C ASN A 431 47.37 12.98 19.13
N GLY A 432 46.16 12.45 19.32
CA GLY A 432 44.91 13.12 18.92
C GLY A 432 44.61 13.07 17.41
N THR A 433 45.44 12.39 16.61
CA THR A 433 45.24 12.20 15.17
C THR A 433 44.81 10.77 14.88
N ASN A 434 43.71 10.60 14.15
CA ASN A 434 43.25 9.29 13.71
C ASN A 434 43.95 8.88 12.41
N TYR A 435 44.45 7.65 12.37
CA TYR A 435 45.13 7.03 11.25
C TYR A 435 44.33 5.83 10.73
N ILE A 436 44.38 5.62 9.43
CA ILE A 436 43.71 4.51 8.73
C ILE A 436 44.64 3.94 7.64
N PRO A 437 44.58 2.62 7.34
CA PRO A 437 45.44 2.07 6.30
C PRO A 437 44.98 2.56 4.92
N LEU A 438 45.85 3.31 4.26
CA LEU A 438 45.56 4.06 3.04
C LEU A 438 45.02 3.18 1.90
N ARG A 439 45.54 1.95 1.78
CA ARG A 439 45.16 1.00 0.73
C ARG A 439 43.67 0.68 0.73
N TYR A 440 43.08 0.44 1.90
CA TYR A 440 41.67 0.05 2.00
C TYR A 440 40.72 1.17 1.62
N LEU A 441 41.09 2.42 1.92
CA LEU A 441 40.34 3.57 1.43
C LEU A 441 40.47 3.73 -0.07
N ALA A 442 41.69 3.66 -0.61
CA ALA A 442 41.96 3.87 -2.02
C ALA A 442 41.33 2.79 -2.92
N GLU A 443 41.51 1.50 -2.59
CA GLU A 443 40.88 0.40 -3.34
C GLU A 443 39.35 0.40 -3.19
N GLY A 444 38.86 0.85 -2.03
CA GLY A 444 37.44 1.00 -1.75
C GLY A 444 36.71 2.01 -2.66
N ILE A 445 37.45 3.00 -3.16
CA ILE A 445 36.95 3.99 -4.14
C ILE A 445 37.42 3.68 -5.58
N GLY A 446 37.89 2.45 -5.82
CA GLY A 446 38.28 1.97 -7.16
C GLY A 446 39.70 2.36 -7.61
N ALA A 447 40.53 2.95 -6.75
CA ALA A 447 41.89 3.33 -7.11
C ALA A 447 42.87 2.15 -7.01
N LYS A 448 43.88 2.15 -7.89
CA LYS A 448 44.97 1.15 -7.89
C LYS A 448 46.10 1.59 -6.97
N VAL A 449 46.57 0.68 -6.11
CA VAL A 449 47.61 0.97 -5.11
C VAL A 449 48.87 0.13 -5.32
N THR A 450 49.99 0.81 -5.56
CA THR A 450 51.31 0.19 -5.81
C THR A 450 52.32 0.60 -4.74
N TRP A 451 53.15 -0.33 -4.26
CA TRP A 451 54.23 -0.03 -3.31
C TRP A 451 55.57 0.08 -4.05
N ASP A 452 56.29 1.17 -3.81
CA ASP A 452 57.67 1.35 -4.24
C ASP A 452 58.61 1.11 -3.05
N ARG A 453 59.32 -0.02 -3.11
CA ARG A 453 60.24 -0.43 -2.05
C ARG A 453 61.50 0.43 -1.98
N ALA A 454 62.01 0.90 -3.13
CA ALA A 454 63.24 1.70 -3.16
C ALA A 454 62.99 3.10 -2.60
N ALA A 455 61.86 3.71 -2.97
CA ALA A 455 61.47 5.02 -2.49
C ALA A 455 60.77 4.99 -1.11
N GLN A 456 60.45 3.81 -0.57
CA GLN A 456 59.63 3.65 0.65
C GLN A 456 58.31 4.45 0.55
N SER A 457 57.59 4.27 -0.57
CA SER A 457 56.40 5.07 -0.88
C SER A 457 55.24 4.26 -1.46
N VAL A 458 54.01 4.74 -1.24
CA VAL A 458 52.79 4.21 -1.87
C VAL A 458 52.37 5.13 -3.00
N TRP A 459 52.16 4.54 -4.17
CA TRP A 459 51.54 5.16 -5.33
C TRP A 459 50.06 4.78 -5.41
N ILE A 460 49.21 5.78 -5.65
CA ILE A 460 47.78 5.64 -5.89
C ILE A 460 47.48 6.20 -7.27
N ASP A 461 46.80 5.39 -8.09
CA ASP A 461 46.27 5.78 -9.39
C ASP A 461 44.75 5.68 -9.37
N ALA A 462 44.08 6.83 -9.40
CA ALA A 462 42.62 6.97 -9.48
C ALA A 462 42.21 7.60 -10.81
N GLY A 463 42.95 7.32 -11.90
CA GLY A 463 42.71 7.89 -13.21
C GLY A 463 43.28 9.30 -13.35
N ALA A 464 42.42 10.32 -13.28
CA ALA A 464 42.82 11.74 -13.42
C ALA A 464 43.62 12.27 -12.21
N ALA A 465 43.57 11.57 -11.07
CA ALA A 465 44.33 11.91 -9.87
C ALA A 465 45.36 10.81 -9.54
N LYS A 466 46.63 11.22 -9.43
CA LYS A 466 47.75 10.36 -9.07
C LYS A 466 48.45 10.91 -7.83
N ALA A 467 48.64 10.07 -6.83
CA ALA A 467 49.21 10.47 -5.55
C ALA A 467 50.38 9.57 -5.14
N GLN A 468 51.42 10.16 -4.55
CA GLN A 468 52.54 9.45 -3.94
C GLN A 468 52.74 9.86 -2.48
N PHE A 469 52.81 8.87 -1.59
CA PHE A 469 52.97 9.05 -0.14
C PHE A 469 54.24 8.37 0.34
N TRP A 470 55.18 9.11 0.95
CA TRP A 470 56.43 8.57 1.46
C TRP A 470 56.38 8.31 2.96
N VAL A 471 56.79 7.11 3.39
CA VAL A 471 56.85 6.74 4.81
C VAL A 471 57.78 7.70 5.56
N GLY A 472 57.33 8.16 6.73
CA GLY A 472 58.04 9.09 7.60
C GLY A 472 58.01 10.55 7.17
N LYS A 473 57.46 10.87 6.00
CA LYS A 473 57.33 12.26 5.52
C LYS A 473 55.99 12.86 5.95
N LYS A 474 56.00 14.17 6.21
CA LYS A 474 54.80 14.97 6.50
C LYS A 474 54.20 15.61 5.25
N TYR A 475 54.57 15.13 4.07
CA TYR A 475 54.12 15.63 2.78
C TYR A 475 53.85 14.45 1.83
N MET A 476 53.09 14.73 0.78
CA MET A 476 52.82 13.84 -0.35
C MET A 476 52.90 14.63 -1.66
N GLU A 477 52.80 13.97 -2.81
CA GLU A 477 52.69 14.61 -4.13
C GLU A 477 51.43 14.18 -4.86
N MET A 478 50.62 15.15 -5.29
CA MET A 478 49.40 14.94 -6.06
C MET A 478 49.61 15.54 -7.44
N ASN A 479 49.53 14.73 -8.49
CA ASN A 479 49.77 15.15 -9.88
C ASN A 479 51.08 15.94 -10.05
N GLY A 480 52.15 15.50 -9.35
CA GLY A 480 53.48 16.13 -9.37
C GLY A 480 53.62 17.39 -8.53
N LYS A 481 52.56 17.82 -7.81
CA LYS A 481 52.61 18.96 -6.89
C LYS A 481 52.69 18.48 -5.45
N ARG A 482 53.68 18.99 -4.70
CA ARG A 482 53.83 18.70 -3.27
C ARG A 482 52.71 19.33 -2.43
N MET A 483 52.16 18.52 -1.52
CA MET A 483 51.10 18.88 -0.57
C MET A 483 51.55 18.51 0.85
N GLU A 484 51.38 19.41 1.81
CA GLU A 484 51.69 19.14 3.23
C GLU A 484 50.54 18.38 3.90
N ILE A 485 50.88 17.30 4.60
CA ILE A 485 49.94 16.43 5.36
C ILE A 485 49.80 16.94 6.80
N GLY A 486 50.80 17.65 7.32
CA GLY A 486 50.88 18.12 8.71
C GLY A 486 51.36 17.06 9.71
N TYR A 487 51.07 15.78 9.45
CA TYR A 487 51.50 14.62 10.24
C TYR A 487 52.24 13.60 9.36
N PRO A 488 53.15 12.80 9.95
CA PRO A 488 53.94 11.86 9.16
C PRO A 488 53.06 10.72 8.63
N VAL A 489 53.32 10.28 7.40
CA VAL A 489 52.83 9.00 6.89
C VAL A 489 53.52 7.88 7.66
N MET A 490 52.75 7.01 8.31
CA MET A 490 53.29 5.99 9.21
C MET A 490 53.31 4.61 8.53
N LEU A 491 54.29 3.78 8.87
CA LEU A 491 54.29 2.36 8.53
C LEU A 491 53.98 1.58 9.81
N LYS A 492 52.83 0.90 9.86
CA LYS A 492 52.39 0.10 11.01
C LYS A 492 51.81 -1.22 10.52
N ASP A 493 52.21 -2.32 11.15
CA ASP A 493 51.80 -3.68 10.78
C ASP A 493 51.96 -3.99 9.28
N ASN A 494 53.06 -3.49 8.70
CA ASN A 494 53.37 -3.58 7.27
C ASN A 494 52.28 -2.97 6.35
N ARG A 495 51.61 -1.92 6.83
CA ARG A 495 50.66 -1.09 6.09
C ARG A 495 50.99 0.39 6.26
N VAL A 496 50.88 1.13 5.16
CA VAL A 496 50.99 2.58 5.18
C VAL A 496 49.71 3.19 5.71
N GLN A 497 49.86 4.06 6.70
CA GLN A 497 48.83 4.69 7.49
C GLN A 497 48.89 6.20 7.25
N VAL A 498 47.72 6.81 7.07
CA VAL A 498 47.61 8.24 6.79
C VAL A 498 46.60 8.91 7.74
N PRO A 499 46.78 10.21 8.04
CA PRO A 499 45.81 10.95 8.84
C PRO A 499 44.46 11.05 8.13
N VAL A 500 43.39 10.61 8.80
CA VAL A 500 42.03 10.54 8.25
C VAL A 500 41.53 11.92 7.80
N ARG A 501 41.77 12.95 8.62
CA ARG A 501 41.31 14.31 8.32
C ARG A 501 41.98 14.87 7.05
N PHE A 502 43.29 14.65 6.90
CA PHE A 502 44.00 15.08 5.70
C PHE A 502 43.42 14.42 4.45
N ILE A 503 43.17 13.11 4.49
CA ILE A 503 42.56 12.41 3.35
C ILE A 503 41.16 12.93 3.05
N ALA A 504 40.35 13.17 4.09
CA ALA A 504 39.02 13.72 3.90
C ALA A 504 39.05 15.11 3.25
N GLU A 505 39.89 16.03 3.76
CA GLU A 505 40.08 17.37 3.20
C GLU A 505 40.60 17.32 1.76
N LEU A 506 41.59 16.46 1.49
CA LEU A 506 42.20 16.31 0.17
C LEU A 506 41.18 15.91 -0.91
N PHE A 507 40.17 15.12 -0.54
CA PHE A 507 39.18 14.59 -1.48
C PHE A 507 37.80 15.27 -1.36
N GLY A 508 37.65 16.27 -0.49
CA GLY A 508 36.40 16.98 -0.26
C GLY A 508 35.32 16.15 0.43
N TRP A 509 35.70 15.34 1.42
CA TRP A 509 34.79 14.55 2.24
C TRP A 509 34.56 15.24 3.58
N ASP A 510 33.31 15.20 4.06
CA ASP A 510 32.97 15.58 5.42
C ASP A 510 33.37 14.48 6.40
N VAL A 511 33.77 14.88 7.62
CA VAL A 511 34.19 13.95 8.67
C VAL A 511 33.32 14.13 9.91
N ALA A 512 32.58 13.09 10.29
CA ALA A 512 31.87 13.01 11.55
C ALA A 512 32.55 12.03 12.51
N TRP A 513 32.91 12.51 13.70
CA TRP A 513 33.46 11.70 14.78
C TRP A 513 32.40 11.43 15.84
N ASN A 514 32.24 10.16 16.22
CA ASN A 514 31.40 9.77 17.35
C ASN A 514 32.29 9.37 18.54
N ALA A 515 32.34 10.26 19.54
CA ALA A 515 33.13 10.02 20.74
C ALA A 515 32.62 8.87 21.63
N LYS A 516 31.34 8.49 21.53
CA LYS A 516 30.74 7.46 22.38
C LYS A 516 31.20 6.05 22.01
N ASP A 517 31.36 5.79 20.72
CA ASP A 517 31.74 4.47 20.21
C ASP A 517 33.05 4.46 19.43
N TRP A 518 33.71 5.63 19.32
CA TRP A 518 34.99 5.83 18.66
C TRP A 518 34.94 5.52 17.16
N SER A 519 33.79 5.76 16.53
CA SER A 519 33.59 5.62 15.09
C SER A 519 33.79 6.92 14.32
N ILE A 520 34.26 6.78 13.09
CA ILE A 520 34.41 7.85 12.12
C ILE A 520 33.52 7.53 10.93
N THR A 521 32.74 8.52 10.51
CA THR A 521 31.98 8.51 9.27
C THR A 521 32.56 9.57 8.33
N LEU A 522 32.87 9.18 7.10
CA LEU A 522 33.20 10.08 6.01
C LEU A 522 32.05 10.10 5.01
N THR A 523 31.65 11.28 4.54
CA THR A 523 30.59 11.45 3.53
C THR A 523 31.03 12.36 2.40
N LYS A 524 30.68 12.01 1.16
CA LYS A 524 30.92 12.87 -0.02
C LYS A 524 29.74 12.79 -0.98
N ALA A 525 29.22 13.94 -1.40
CA ALA A 525 28.24 13.99 -2.49
C ALA A 525 28.90 13.59 -3.81
N MET A 526 28.29 12.67 -4.54
CA MET A 526 28.67 12.31 -5.90
C MET A 526 27.96 13.25 -6.86
N GLU A 527 28.72 13.94 -7.71
CA GLU A 527 28.15 14.69 -8.82
C GLU A 527 27.61 13.66 -9.83
N THR A 528 26.32 13.76 -10.18
CA THR A 528 25.76 13.02 -11.30
C THR A 528 26.31 13.63 -12.58
N GLU A 529 27.09 12.85 -13.35
CA GLU A 529 27.43 13.25 -14.71
C GLU A 529 26.12 13.41 -15.49
N THR A 530 25.77 14.66 -15.77
CA THR A 530 24.74 14.99 -16.75
C THR A 530 25.39 14.79 -18.11
N GLU A 531 25.01 13.72 -18.82
CA GLU A 531 25.30 13.60 -20.24
C GLU A 531 24.80 14.88 -20.93
N ALA A 532 25.73 15.70 -21.43
CA ALA A 532 25.39 16.79 -22.32
C ALA A 532 24.72 16.21 -23.57
N PRO A 533 23.64 16.83 -24.09
CA PRO A 533 23.04 16.38 -25.33
C PRO A 533 24.08 16.44 -26.45
N ALA A 534 24.23 15.33 -27.18
CA ALA A 534 25.08 15.26 -28.35
C ALA A 534 24.67 16.36 -29.34
N ASP A 535 25.55 17.34 -29.50
CA ASP A 535 25.38 18.42 -30.45
C ASP A 535 25.33 17.84 -31.87
N MET A 536 24.18 18.00 -32.51
CA MET A 536 24.01 17.77 -33.94
C MET A 536 24.74 18.88 -34.70
N ALA A 537 26.03 18.69 -34.93
CA ALA A 537 26.82 19.54 -35.82
C ALA A 537 27.33 18.73 -37.03
N GLY A 538 26.74 18.99 -38.20
CA GLY A 538 27.52 19.04 -39.45
C GLY A 538 27.33 17.94 -40.50
N MET A 539 26.11 17.76 -41.03
CA MET A 539 25.98 17.41 -42.46
C MET A 539 26.19 18.69 -43.28
N HIS A 540 27.43 18.95 -43.66
CA HIS A 540 27.78 19.71 -44.87
C HIS A 540 29.21 19.32 -45.25
N HIS A 541 29.34 18.44 -46.24
CA HIS A 541 30.12 18.65 -47.47
C HIS A 541 29.89 17.53 -48.47
#